data_AF-A0A3D4Q1C7-F1
#
_entry.id   AF-A0A3D4Q1C7-F1
#
_cell.length_a   1.000
_cell.length_b   1.000
_cell.length_c   1.000
_cell.angle_alpha   90.00
_cell.angle_beta   90.00
_cell.angle_gamma   90.00
#
_symmetry.space_group_name_H-M   'P 1'
#
loop_
_entity.id
_entity.type
_entity.pdbx_description
1 polymer ?
#
loop_
_entity_poly.entity_id
_entity_poly.type
_entity_poly.pdbx_seq_one_letter_code
_entity_poly.pdbx_strand_id
1 'polypeptide(L)'
;MSLLPEQHSTTDPPTSTLLTSELIAFNDHFVEFQGACAFLCDSIIALTTAQLELDKASVHGLHMYAGQVKQRGQVLKERLQELRGKR
;
A
#
# COMPACT_ATOMS: atom_id res chain seq x y z
N MET A 1 -20.39 -7.03 54.59
CA MET A 1 -19.34 -6.36 53.79
C MET A 1 -19.54 -6.80 52.37
N SER A 2 -20.19 -5.96 51.56
CA SER A 2 -20.53 -6.26 50.17
C SER A 2 -19.28 -6.14 49.29
N LEU A 3 -19.02 -7.18 48.49
CA LEU A 3 -18.08 -7.16 47.39
C LEU A 3 -18.71 -6.33 46.24
N LEU A 4 -18.06 -5.24 45.85
CA LEU A 4 -18.37 -4.51 44.61
C LEU A 4 -17.70 -5.23 43.43
N PRO A 5 -18.38 -5.36 42.27
CA PRO A 5 -17.77 -5.92 41.07
C PRO A 5 -16.91 -4.86 40.38
N GLU A 6 -15.66 -5.21 40.05
CA GLU A 6 -14.82 -4.41 39.15
C GLU A 6 -15.47 -4.33 37.77
N GLN A 7 -15.93 -3.14 37.42
CA GLN A 7 -16.42 -2.81 36.09
C GLN A 7 -15.22 -2.68 35.15
N HIS A 8 -14.91 -3.76 34.43
CA HIS A 8 -13.96 -3.73 33.32
C HIS A 8 -14.58 -2.96 32.15
N SER A 9 -14.25 -1.66 32.03
CA SER A 9 -14.62 -0.84 30.87
C SER A 9 -13.85 -1.31 29.64
N THR A 10 -14.47 -2.14 28.81
CA THR A 10 -14.06 -2.30 27.41
C THR A 10 -14.49 -1.04 26.66
N THR A 11 -13.65 -0.01 26.66
CA THR A 11 -13.87 1.20 25.87
C THR A 11 -13.42 0.89 24.45
N ASP A 12 -14.37 0.56 23.57
CA ASP A 12 -14.10 0.48 22.14
C ASP A 12 -13.48 1.81 21.66
N PRO A 13 -12.43 1.77 20.82
CA PRO A 13 -11.78 2.98 20.36
C PRO A 13 -12.80 3.84 19.59
N PRO A 14 -12.85 5.16 19.85
CA PRO A 14 -13.80 6.05 19.19
C PRO A 14 -13.61 5.98 17.68
N THR A 15 -14.70 5.90 16.91
CA THR A 15 -14.72 5.71 15.45
C THR A 15 -13.76 6.63 14.67
N SER A 16 -13.48 7.83 15.19
CA SER A 16 -12.51 8.79 14.63
C SER A 16 -11.06 8.29 14.66
N THR A 17 -10.67 7.55 15.70
CA THR A 17 -9.32 6.97 15.85
C THR A 17 -9.11 5.79 14.90
N LEU A 18 -10.16 5.01 14.62
CA LEU A 18 -10.14 3.93 13.62
C LEU A 18 -9.98 4.49 12.21
N LEU A 19 -10.78 5.51 11.83
CA LEU A 19 -10.65 6.17 10.53
C LEU A 19 -9.28 6.81 10.32
N THR A 20 -8.71 7.43 11.36
CA THR A 20 -7.37 8.01 11.31
C THR A 20 -6.31 6.94 11.08
N SER A 21 -6.42 5.80 11.77
CA SER A 21 -5.50 4.68 11.61
C SER A 21 -5.58 4.04 10.21
N GLU A 22 -6.79 3.90 9.67
CA GLU A 22 -6.99 3.39 8.29
C GLU A 22 -6.40 4.34 7.24
N LEU A 23 -6.52 5.66 7.43
CA LEU A 23 -5.91 6.66 6.54
C LEU A 23 -4.39 6.65 6.60
N ILE A 24 -3.80 6.52 7.78
CA ILE A 24 -2.35 6.39 7.95
C ILE A 24 -1.86 5.13 7.23
N ALA A 25 -2.49 3.98 7.48
CA ALA A 25 -2.12 2.73 6.82
C ALA A 25 -2.26 2.81 5.29
N PHE A 26 -3.30 3.49 4.79
CA PHE A 26 -3.45 3.75 3.37
C PHE A 26 -2.29 4.60 2.83
N ASN A 27 -1.93 5.67 3.52
CA ASN A 27 -0.83 6.55 3.14
C ASN A 27 0.51 5.80 3.10
N ASP A 28 0.80 4.98 4.08
CA ASP A 28 2.03 4.19 4.14
C ASP A 28 2.14 3.25 2.91
N HIS A 29 1.06 2.53 2.60
CA HIS A 29 1.01 1.69 1.41
C HIS A 29 1.12 2.49 0.10
N PHE A 30 0.54 3.69 0.06
CA PHE A 30 0.62 4.57 -1.11
C PHE A 30 2.05 5.07 -1.34
N VAL A 31 2.76 5.48 -0.29
CA VAL A 31 4.17 5.90 -0.36
C VAL A 31 5.04 4.75 -0.85
N GLU A 32 4.83 3.53 -0.33
CA GLU A 32 5.58 2.35 -0.79
C GLU A 32 5.31 2.04 -2.27
N PHE A 33 4.06 2.14 -2.71
CA PHE A 33 3.69 1.97 -4.12
C PHE A 33 4.31 3.05 -5.02
N GLN A 34 4.36 4.29 -4.56
CA GLN A 34 5.01 5.38 -5.27
C GLN A 34 6.52 5.13 -5.41
N GLY A 35 7.17 4.60 -4.37
CA GLY A 35 8.55 4.13 -4.44
C GLY A 35 8.77 3.02 -5.48
N ALA A 36 7.87 2.04 -5.56
CA ALA A 36 7.94 0.98 -6.57
C ALA A 36 7.77 1.51 -8.01
N CYS A 37 6.89 2.51 -8.22
CA CYS A 37 6.75 3.19 -9.49
C CYS A 37 8.04 3.94 -9.88
N ALA A 38 8.63 4.68 -8.94
CA ALA A 38 9.87 5.40 -9.17
C ALA A 38 11.02 4.45 -9.55
N PHE A 39 11.19 3.36 -8.80
CA PHE A 39 12.20 2.35 -9.08
C PHE A 39 12.03 1.72 -10.48
N LEU A 40 10.79 1.41 -10.89
CA LEU A 40 10.54 0.89 -12.24
C LEU A 40 10.94 1.90 -13.32
N CYS A 41 10.61 3.19 -13.14
CA CYS A 41 11.02 4.26 -14.05
C CYS A 41 12.54 4.38 -14.13
N ASP A 42 13.23 4.44 -12.98
CA ASP A 42 14.68 4.55 -12.91
C ASP A 42 15.36 3.34 -13.55
N SER A 43 14.80 2.14 -13.35
CA SER A 43 15.28 0.91 -13.99
C SER A 43 15.19 1.00 -15.52
N ILE A 44 14.05 1.44 -16.05
CA ILE A 44 13.86 1.61 -17.51
C ILE A 44 14.83 2.67 -18.07
N ILE A 45 15.00 3.79 -17.37
CA ILE A 45 15.94 4.84 -17.76
C ILE A 45 17.37 4.30 -17.77
N ALA A 46 17.79 3.58 -16.73
CA ALA A 46 19.12 3.00 -16.65
C ALA A 46 19.39 2.04 -17.80
N LEU A 47 18.42 1.18 -18.12
CA LEU A 47 18.53 0.19 -19.20
C LEU A 47 18.60 0.84 -20.59
N THR A 48 17.76 1.85 -20.83
CA THR A 48 17.74 2.58 -22.11
C THR A 48 18.98 3.45 -22.30
N THR A 49 19.50 4.04 -21.22
CA THR A 49 20.71 4.90 -21.26
C THR A 49 21.99 4.09 -21.43
N ALA A 50 22.07 2.92 -20.80
CA ALA A 50 23.25 2.06 -20.86
C ALA A 50 23.44 1.35 -22.23
N GLN A 51 22.49 1.47 -23.16
CA GLN A 51 22.48 0.74 -24.44
C GLN A 51 22.70 -0.77 -24.26
N LEU A 52 22.28 -1.31 -23.11
CA LEU A 52 22.45 -2.71 -22.76
C LEU A 52 21.42 -3.54 -23.51
N GLU A 53 21.88 -4.56 -24.24
CA GLU A 53 20.98 -5.61 -24.69
C GLU A 53 20.53 -6.42 -23.47
N LEU A 54 19.23 -6.38 -23.20
CA LEU A 54 18.64 -7.18 -22.13
C LEU A 54 18.50 -8.62 -22.58
N ASP A 55 18.97 -9.54 -21.75
CA ASP A 55 18.67 -10.95 -21.93
C ASP A 55 17.18 -11.22 -21.63
N LYS A 56 16.67 -12.35 -22.15
CA LYS A 56 15.25 -12.70 -22.02
C LYS A 56 14.79 -12.81 -20.56
N ALA A 57 15.66 -13.24 -19.64
CA ALA A 57 15.28 -13.36 -18.23
C ALA A 57 15.09 -11.98 -17.60
N SER A 58 15.97 -11.01 -17.90
CA SER A 58 15.81 -9.63 -17.44
C SER A 58 14.54 -8.97 -17.97
N VAL A 59 14.23 -9.16 -19.26
CA VAL A 59 12.97 -8.66 -19.86
C VAL A 59 11.75 -9.28 -19.15
N HIS A 60 11.78 -10.59 -18.90
CA HIS A 60 10.71 -11.27 -18.19
C HIS A 60 10.56 -10.74 -16.75
N GLY A 61 11.66 -10.54 -16.03
CA GLY A 61 11.66 -9.99 -14.68
C GLY A 61 11.04 -8.60 -14.61
N LEU A 62 11.41 -7.70 -15.54
CA LEU A 62 10.83 -6.36 -15.66
C LEU A 62 9.32 -6.43 -15.96
N HIS A 63 8.91 -7.34 -16.85
CA HIS A 63 7.51 -7.52 -17.19
C HIS A 63 6.69 -7.98 -15.97
N MET A 64 7.19 -8.97 -15.23
CA MET A 64 6.55 -9.48 -14.02
C MET A 64 6.45 -8.40 -12.94
N TYR A 65 7.53 -7.66 -12.72
CA TYR A 65 7.55 -6.56 -11.75
C TYR A 65 6.57 -5.44 -12.13
N ALA A 66 6.55 -5.03 -13.41
CA ALA A 66 5.57 -4.07 -13.90
C ALA A 66 4.12 -4.55 -13.71
N GLY A 67 3.87 -5.85 -13.90
CA GLY A 67 2.58 -6.48 -13.59
C GLY A 67 2.19 -6.34 -12.12
N GLN A 68 3.13 -6.64 -11.21
CA GLN A 68 2.91 -6.49 -9.76
C GLN A 68 2.63 -5.04 -9.36
N VAL A 69 3.39 -4.07 -9.90
CA VAL A 69 3.15 -2.64 -9.65
C VAL A 69 1.74 -2.25 -10.10
N LYS A 70 1.31 -2.65 -11.30
CA LYS A 70 -0.05 -2.36 -11.78
C LYS A 70 -1.13 -2.95 -10.87
N GLN A 71 -0.97 -4.21 -10.45
CA GLN A 71 -1.91 -4.86 -9.55
C GLN A 71 -2.00 -4.12 -8.20
N ARG A 72 -0.86 -3.74 -7.62
CA ARG A 72 -0.82 -2.93 -6.37
C ARG A 72 -1.56 -1.61 -6.53
N GLY A 73 -1.39 -0.94 -7.67
CA GLY A 73 -2.11 0.30 -7.99
C GLY A 73 -3.63 0.10 -8.01
N GLN A 74 -4.11 -1.01 -8.56
CA GLN A 74 -5.53 -1.35 -8.57
C GLN A 74 -6.07 -1.63 -7.16
N VAL A 75 -5.33 -2.36 -6.33
CA VAL A 75 -5.69 -2.62 -4.92
C VAL A 75 -5.76 -1.31 -4.11
N LEU A 76 -4.81 -0.39 -4.30
CA LEU A 76 -4.84 0.92 -3.65
C LEU A 76 -6.05 1.75 -4.10
N LYS A 77 -6.39 1.70 -5.39
CA LYS A 77 -7.58 2.37 -5.90
C LYS A 77 -8.86 1.84 -5.25
N GLU A 78 -9.00 0.52 -5.12
CA GLU A 78 -10.15 -0.12 -4.47
C GLU A 78 -10.24 0.26 -2.99
N ARG A 79 -9.12 0.18 -2.25
CA ARG A 79 -9.04 0.64 -0.85
C ARG A 79 -9.46 2.10 -0.68
N LEU A 80 -9.05 2.98 -1.59
CA LEU A 80 -9.44 4.40 -1.55
C LEU A 80 -10.95 4.57 -1.77
N GLN A 81 -11.54 3.77 -2.65
CA GLN A 81 -12.99 3.78 -2.87
C GLN A 81 -13.76 3.30 -1.64
N GLU A 82 -13.27 2.27 -0.94
CA GLU A 82 -13.84 1.80 0.32
C GLU A 82 -13.79 2.90 1.39
N LEU A 83 -12.64 3.55 1.58
CA LEU A 83 -12.48 4.67 2.53
C LEU A 83 -13.40 5.85 2.19
N ARG A 84 -13.64 6.10 0.90
CA ARG A 84 -14.56 7.16 0.44
C ARG A 84 -16.03 6.79 0.65
N GLY A 85 -16.37 5.51 0.50
CA GLY A 85 -17.73 4.95 0.60
C GLY A 85 -18.21 4.65 2.01
N LYS A 86 -17.31 4.59 3.01
CA LYS A 86 -17.64 4.47 4.45
C LYS A 86 -18.24 5.76 5.06
N ARG A 87 -19.08 6.50 4.34
CA ARG A 87 -19.83 7.66 4.88
C ARG A 87 -21.26 7.29 5.24
#